data_AF-A0A7V1PBJ5-F1
#
_entry.id   AF-A0A7V1PBJ5-F1
#
_cell.length_a   1.000
_cell.length_b   1.000
_cell.length_c   1.000
_cell.angle_alpha   90.00
_cell.angle_beta   90.00
_cell.angle_gamma   90.00
#
_symmetry.space_group_name_H-M   'P 1'
#
loop_
_entity.id
_entity.type
_entity.pdbx_description
1 polymer ?
#
loop_
_entity_poly.entity_id
_entity_poly.type
_entity_poly.pdbx_seq_one_letter_code
_entity_poly.pdbx_strand_id
1 'polypeptide(L)'
;MALLFLALVSLGKPLPTEKPLPQEQLIPTLETSLQLLAQLPAYQAPQLAVSLDLELREDRVTVVVQADHLSPAQLAPLEAELKHSAPTLGLWEVELPRSALLPLASLPGVRFVRRPFTPYPLTTSQGVALIGAPAWHTAGLTGAGVRVAVIDLEFGGLSAAIAAGEVRNVIATIDYTGTGMETGGPHGVACAEIVSEVAPDAQLILMKIDTEVQLQLAVTEALARGANVITHSVGWFNTNFYDGTGVICDIVRTATRGGALWVNSAGNSGGGSHWEGPWRDSVGDGYLDFAPGDETNEFYLDAGTPFACWLTWDAWPVTDQDYDLLLVDTSTMTVVASSANYQSGTQPPAEAIYFTPTASGTYALVIEAWNAPLAPDLELFCSPNLLSLEHWTAASSITAPGNAAESFTVGAIPWTDWTPGTLAPYSSRGPTNDGRTKPDLCAPDTVDTLSYGPSGFPGTSAAAPHVAGAAALALEANPSWGPAQLRSWLTTAAVDLGFPGP
;
A
#
# COMPACT_ATOMS: atom_id res chain seq x y z
N MET A 1 -24.20 6.87 5.23
CA MET A 1 -23.10 7.27 6.13
C MET A 1 -21.78 7.32 5.39
N ALA A 2 -21.79 7.76 4.14
CA ALA A 2 -20.61 8.35 3.52
C ALA A 2 -20.44 9.85 3.90
N LEU A 3 -21.32 10.40 4.74
CA LEU A 3 -21.38 11.85 5.03
C LEU A 3 -21.40 12.22 6.52
N LEU A 4 -21.08 11.29 7.43
CA LEU A 4 -20.80 11.64 8.83
C LEU A 4 -19.39 11.27 9.33
N PHE A 5 -18.65 10.45 8.57
CA PHE A 5 -17.24 10.21 8.87
C PHE A 5 -16.35 11.40 8.50
N LEU A 6 -16.76 12.22 7.52
CA LEU A 6 -16.05 13.44 7.15
C LEU A 6 -16.35 14.68 8.01
N ALA A 7 -17.28 14.59 8.97
CA ALA A 7 -17.64 15.75 9.82
C ALA A 7 -16.96 15.75 11.20
N LEU A 8 -16.37 14.63 11.65
CA LEU A 8 -15.70 14.54 12.94
C LEU A 8 -14.16 14.69 12.88
N VAL A 9 -13.57 14.68 11.68
CA VAL A 9 -12.12 14.91 11.48
C VAL A 9 -11.78 16.42 11.36
N SER A 10 -12.75 17.32 11.21
CA SER A 10 -12.46 18.78 11.08
C SER A 10 -12.39 19.58 12.39
N LEU A 11 -12.36 18.94 13.57
CA LEU A 11 -12.36 19.67 14.87
C LEU A 11 -11.38 19.15 15.94
N GLY A 12 -10.31 18.42 15.57
CA GLY A 12 -9.18 18.17 16.49
C GLY A 12 -9.56 17.48 17.81
N LYS A 13 -10.52 16.55 17.81
CA LYS A 13 -10.79 15.70 18.98
C LYS A 13 -9.95 14.42 18.88
N PRO A 14 -9.32 13.96 19.97
CA PRO A 14 -8.54 12.74 19.97
C PRO A 14 -9.41 11.53 19.62
N LEU A 15 -8.82 10.53 18.94
CA LEU A 15 -9.41 9.21 18.81
C LEU A 15 -9.69 8.66 20.22
N PRO A 16 -10.89 8.13 20.51
CA PRO A 16 -11.22 7.69 21.85
C PRO A 16 -10.28 6.55 22.30
N THR A 17 -9.54 6.78 23.39
CA THR A 17 -8.63 5.82 24.04
C THR A 17 -9.37 4.73 24.83
N GLU A 18 -10.70 4.73 24.79
CA GLU A 18 -11.56 3.75 25.44
C GLU A 18 -12.50 3.14 24.40
N LYS A 19 -12.82 1.85 24.57
CA LYS A 19 -13.84 1.18 23.75
C LYS A 19 -15.16 1.96 23.89
N PRO A 20 -15.98 2.09 22.81
CA PRO A 20 -17.20 2.90 22.83
C PRO A 20 -18.20 2.54 23.95
N LEU A 21 -18.10 1.32 24.48
CA LEU A 21 -18.81 0.86 25.67
C LEU A 21 -17.78 0.26 26.66
N PRO A 22 -17.79 0.67 27.94
CA PRO A 22 -17.01 0.04 29.01
C PRO A 22 -17.33 -1.45 29.16
N GLN A 23 -16.37 -2.24 29.62
CA GLN A 23 -16.52 -3.70 29.73
C GLN A 23 -17.70 -4.11 30.62
N GLU A 24 -18.02 -3.33 31.66
CA GLU A 24 -19.17 -3.60 32.55
C GLU A 24 -20.53 -3.30 31.90
N GLN A 25 -20.54 -2.56 30.78
CA GLN A 25 -21.74 -2.16 30.06
C GLN A 25 -22.01 -3.02 28.82
N LEU A 26 -21.08 -3.91 28.44
CA LEU A 26 -21.26 -4.80 27.28
C LEU A 26 -22.34 -5.84 27.53
N ILE A 27 -23.20 -6.04 26.55
CA ILE A 27 -24.13 -7.18 26.51
C ILE A 27 -23.47 -8.27 25.67
N PRO A 28 -22.98 -9.37 26.27
CA PRO A 28 -22.16 -10.36 25.55
C PRO A 28 -22.88 -11.06 24.40
N THR A 29 -24.22 -11.05 24.43
CA THR A 29 -25.10 -11.64 23.42
C THR A 29 -25.50 -10.66 22.32
N LEU A 30 -24.97 -9.43 22.30
CA LEU A 30 -25.28 -8.40 21.30
C LEU A 30 -24.00 -7.84 20.69
N GLU A 31 -23.95 -7.77 19.36
CA GLU A 31 -22.85 -7.10 18.66
C GLU A 31 -22.74 -5.63 19.13
N THR A 32 -21.53 -5.21 19.52
CA THR A 32 -21.27 -3.89 20.12
C THR A 32 -21.80 -2.73 19.27
N SER A 33 -21.70 -2.84 17.94
CA SER A 33 -22.21 -1.83 17.01
C SER A 33 -23.74 -1.71 17.05
N LEU A 34 -24.46 -2.82 17.24
CA LEU A 34 -25.91 -2.82 17.43
C LEU A 34 -26.29 -2.30 18.82
N GLN A 35 -25.47 -2.57 19.83
CA GLN A 35 -25.68 -2.02 21.18
C GLN A 35 -25.54 -0.50 21.21
N LEU A 36 -24.51 0.04 20.56
CA LEU A 36 -24.36 1.49 20.35
C LEU A 36 -25.53 2.04 19.55
N LEU A 37 -25.88 1.37 18.46
CA LEU A 37 -27.02 1.75 17.64
C LEU A 37 -28.29 1.81 18.45
N ALA A 38 -28.59 0.86 19.35
CA ALA A 38 -29.79 0.86 20.19
C ALA A 38 -29.86 2.00 21.21
N GLN A 39 -28.71 2.47 21.69
CA GLN A 39 -28.61 3.48 22.74
C GLN A 39 -28.59 4.92 22.21
N LEU A 40 -28.38 5.11 20.91
CA LEU A 40 -28.39 6.43 20.29
C LEU A 40 -29.79 7.08 20.27
N PRO A 41 -29.88 8.41 20.41
CA PRO A 41 -31.10 9.14 20.09
C PRO A 41 -31.55 8.89 18.64
N ALA A 42 -32.86 8.81 18.41
CA ALA A 42 -33.44 8.46 17.10
C ALA A 42 -32.99 9.37 15.95
N TYR A 43 -32.62 10.62 16.21
CA TYR A 43 -32.13 11.55 15.18
C TYR A 43 -30.67 11.31 14.77
N GLN A 44 -29.87 10.59 15.57
CA GLN A 44 -28.47 10.25 15.28
C GLN A 44 -28.32 8.83 14.73
N ALA A 45 -29.32 7.97 14.95
CA ALA A 45 -29.31 6.58 14.53
C ALA A 45 -29.22 6.33 13.01
N PRO A 46 -29.90 7.11 12.13
CA PRO A 46 -29.81 6.90 10.68
C PRO A 46 -28.40 7.09 10.14
N GLN A 47 -27.61 7.95 10.78
CA GLN A 47 -26.20 8.09 10.44
C GLN A 47 -25.53 6.77 10.79
N LEU A 48 -25.38 6.41 12.07
CA LEU A 48 -24.68 5.19 12.49
C LEU A 48 -25.12 3.93 11.72
N ALA A 49 -26.43 3.72 11.52
CA ALA A 49 -26.98 2.59 10.78
C ALA A 49 -26.34 2.44 9.38
N VAL A 50 -26.17 3.54 8.63
CA VAL A 50 -25.60 3.45 7.29
C VAL A 50 -24.08 3.21 7.31
N SER A 51 -23.33 3.46 8.39
CA SER A 51 -21.91 2.99 8.45
C SER A 51 -21.80 1.52 8.78
N LEU A 52 -22.84 1.01 9.43
CA LEU A 52 -22.93 -0.39 9.78
C LEU A 52 -23.47 -1.23 8.64
N ASP A 53 -23.71 -0.62 7.47
CA ASP A 53 -24.37 -1.22 6.32
C ASP A 53 -25.76 -1.80 6.67
N LEU A 54 -26.49 -1.07 7.53
CA LEU A 54 -27.83 -1.41 7.97
C LEU A 54 -28.85 -0.41 7.43
N GLU A 55 -29.94 -0.93 6.88
CA GLU A 55 -31.08 -0.10 6.52
C GLU A 55 -31.95 0.18 7.75
N LEU A 56 -32.23 1.46 8.00
CA LEU A 56 -33.12 1.91 9.07
C LEU A 56 -34.42 2.43 8.45
N ARG A 57 -35.52 1.69 8.59
CA ARG A 57 -36.86 2.11 8.12
C ARG A 57 -37.74 2.38 9.32
N GLU A 58 -38.18 3.62 9.49
CA GLU A 58 -39.07 4.01 10.60
C GLU A 58 -38.51 3.62 11.99
N ASP A 59 -37.20 3.80 12.19
CA ASP A 59 -36.43 3.39 13.40
C ASP A 59 -36.35 1.88 13.66
N ARG A 60 -36.72 1.06 12.66
CA ARG A 60 -36.56 -0.39 12.68
C ARG A 60 -35.32 -0.82 11.90
N VAL A 61 -34.72 -1.90 12.35
CA VAL A 61 -33.49 -2.47 11.81
C VAL A 61 -33.65 -3.98 11.65
N THR A 62 -33.04 -4.55 10.61
CA THR A 62 -32.96 -6.00 10.43
C THR A 62 -31.67 -6.56 11.02
N VAL A 63 -31.78 -7.60 11.84
CA VAL A 63 -30.67 -8.30 12.48
C VAL A 63 -30.81 -9.81 12.36
N VAL A 64 -29.71 -10.54 12.55
CA VAL A 64 -29.71 -12.00 12.66
C VAL A 64 -29.53 -12.40 14.11
N VAL A 65 -30.52 -13.12 14.63
CA VAL A 65 -30.52 -13.76 15.95
C VAL A 65 -30.03 -15.19 15.82
N GLN A 66 -29.03 -15.54 16.61
CA GLN A 66 -28.53 -16.91 16.75
C GLN A 66 -29.20 -17.55 17.96
N ALA A 67 -30.12 -18.49 17.72
CA ALA A 67 -30.87 -19.20 18.74
C ALA A 67 -31.31 -20.56 18.19
N ASP A 68 -31.35 -21.60 19.03
CA ASP A 68 -31.78 -22.93 18.58
C ASP A 68 -33.31 -22.96 18.34
N HIS A 69 -34.05 -22.08 19.02
CA HIS A 69 -35.46 -21.81 18.77
C HIS A 69 -35.78 -20.35 19.07
N LEU A 70 -36.60 -19.73 18.22
CA LEU A 70 -37.14 -18.39 18.44
C LEU A 70 -38.59 -18.36 18.00
N SER A 71 -39.51 -18.14 18.95
CA SER A 71 -40.94 -18.19 18.68
C SER A 71 -41.54 -16.80 18.43
N PRO A 72 -42.60 -16.68 17.61
CA PRO A 72 -43.34 -15.42 17.47
C PRO A 72 -43.86 -14.86 18.81
N ALA A 73 -44.15 -15.72 19.79
CA ALA A 73 -44.58 -15.31 21.13
C ALA A 73 -43.47 -14.57 21.90
N GLN A 74 -42.20 -14.89 21.65
CA GLN A 74 -41.06 -14.18 22.24
C GLN A 74 -40.76 -12.85 21.52
N LEU A 75 -41.12 -12.75 20.23
CA LEU A 75 -40.87 -11.57 19.41
C LEU A 75 -41.99 -10.51 19.52
N ALA A 76 -43.24 -10.94 19.72
CA ALA A 76 -44.40 -10.05 19.77
C ALA A 76 -44.30 -8.93 20.84
N PRO A 77 -43.82 -9.18 22.09
CA PRO A 77 -43.66 -8.13 23.10
C PRO A 77 -42.59 -7.09 22.74
N LEU A 78 -41.72 -7.39 21.77
CA LEU A 78 -40.63 -6.53 21.31
C LEU A 78 -41.00 -5.76 20.04
N GLU A 79 -42.24 -5.89 19.56
CA GLU A 79 -42.67 -5.40 18.24
C GLU A 79 -41.73 -5.90 17.11
N ALA A 80 -41.14 -7.08 17.34
CA ALA A 80 -40.20 -7.70 16.44
C ALA A 80 -40.94 -8.65 15.49
N GLU A 81 -40.56 -8.59 14.22
CA GLU A 81 -41.15 -9.37 13.14
C GLU A 81 -40.08 -10.30 12.57
N LEU A 82 -40.36 -11.61 12.59
CA LEU A 82 -39.51 -12.59 11.92
C LEU A 82 -39.68 -12.44 10.41
N LYS A 83 -38.60 -12.08 9.70
CA LYS A 83 -38.60 -11.95 8.25
C LYS A 83 -38.29 -13.28 7.58
N HIS A 84 -37.20 -13.91 7.99
CA HIS A 84 -36.76 -15.21 7.47
C HIS A 84 -36.13 -16.06 8.58
N SER A 85 -36.06 -17.38 8.38
CA SER A 85 -35.37 -18.26 9.32
C SER A 85 -34.68 -19.42 8.62
N ALA A 86 -33.57 -19.85 9.21
CA ALA A 86 -32.88 -21.10 8.89
C ALA A 86 -32.71 -21.91 10.20
N PRO A 87 -33.80 -22.56 10.69
CA PRO A 87 -33.80 -23.17 12.01
C PRO A 87 -32.75 -24.28 12.19
N THR A 88 -32.40 -24.99 11.12
CA THR A 88 -31.35 -26.03 11.12
C THR A 88 -29.95 -25.48 11.43
N LEU A 89 -29.73 -24.18 11.23
CA LEU A 89 -28.49 -23.47 11.56
C LEU A 89 -28.65 -22.58 12.79
N GLY A 90 -29.84 -22.56 13.41
CA GLY A 90 -30.18 -21.68 14.52
C GLY A 90 -30.14 -20.20 14.18
N LEU A 91 -30.50 -19.81 12.94
CA LEU A 91 -30.47 -18.41 12.48
C LEU A 91 -31.87 -17.88 12.23
N TRP A 92 -32.16 -16.68 12.73
CA TRP A 92 -33.46 -16.03 12.61
C TRP A 92 -33.25 -14.57 12.22
N GLU A 93 -33.70 -14.18 11.04
CA GLU A 93 -33.63 -12.80 10.59
C GLU A 93 -34.87 -12.04 11.07
N VAL A 94 -34.64 -11.04 11.91
CA VAL A 94 -35.68 -10.33 12.64
C VAL A 94 -35.56 -8.84 12.36
N GLU A 95 -36.67 -8.21 11.97
CA GLU A 95 -36.78 -6.76 11.92
C GLU A 95 -37.48 -6.27 13.17
N LEU A 96 -36.93 -5.27 13.84
CA LEU A 96 -37.45 -4.74 15.09
C LEU A 96 -37.07 -3.27 15.29
N PRO A 97 -37.81 -2.52 16.13
CA PRO A 97 -37.36 -1.19 16.56
C PRO A 97 -35.98 -1.27 17.22
N ARG A 98 -35.11 -0.30 16.98
CA ARG A 98 -33.77 -0.27 17.61
C ARG A 98 -33.82 -0.39 19.14
N SER A 99 -34.81 0.25 19.76
CA SER A 99 -35.01 0.21 21.22
C SER A 99 -35.20 -1.22 21.75
N ALA A 100 -35.63 -2.15 20.89
CA ALA A 100 -35.86 -3.54 21.24
C ALA A 100 -34.62 -4.45 21.04
N LEU A 101 -33.48 -3.94 20.56
CA LEU A 101 -32.25 -4.73 20.38
C LEU A 101 -31.68 -5.29 21.69
N LEU A 102 -31.69 -4.48 22.76
CA LEU A 102 -31.23 -4.90 24.10
C LEU A 102 -32.11 -6.01 24.70
N PRO A 103 -33.45 -5.85 24.77
CA PRO A 103 -34.30 -6.91 25.28
C PRO A 103 -34.34 -8.14 24.36
N LEU A 104 -34.18 -7.99 23.03
CA LEU A 104 -34.03 -9.12 22.09
C LEU A 104 -32.81 -9.97 22.44
N ALA A 105 -31.65 -9.34 22.68
CA ALA A 105 -30.42 -10.04 23.05
C ALA A 105 -30.50 -10.74 24.43
N SER A 106 -31.49 -10.38 25.25
CA SER A 106 -31.72 -10.93 26.58
C SER A 106 -32.77 -12.05 26.60
N LEU A 107 -33.38 -12.39 25.47
CA LEU A 107 -34.38 -13.46 25.41
C LEU A 107 -33.76 -14.82 25.74
N PRO A 108 -34.48 -15.68 26.50
CA PRO A 108 -34.01 -17.04 26.78
C PRO A 108 -33.74 -17.82 25.48
N GLY A 109 -32.54 -18.39 25.37
CA GLY A 109 -32.11 -19.18 24.21
C GLY A 109 -31.41 -18.38 23.10
N VAL A 110 -31.33 -17.05 23.20
CA VAL A 110 -30.51 -16.23 22.30
C VAL A 110 -29.04 -16.33 22.69
N ARG A 111 -28.23 -16.84 21.77
CA ARG A 111 -26.77 -16.97 21.91
C ARG A 111 -26.06 -15.69 21.46
N PHE A 112 -26.52 -15.08 20.36
CA PHE A 112 -25.94 -13.84 19.84
C PHE A 112 -26.89 -13.11 18.89
N VAL A 113 -26.86 -11.77 18.87
CA VAL A 113 -27.57 -10.92 17.92
C VAL A 113 -26.55 -10.07 17.18
N ARG A 114 -26.54 -10.19 15.85
CA ARG A 114 -25.58 -9.52 14.97
C ARG A 114 -26.25 -8.94 13.73
N ARG A 115 -25.52 -8.11 13.00
CA ARG A 115 -25.90 -7.65 11.66
C ARG A 115 -25.98 -8.83 10.68
N PRO A 116 -26.85 -8.79 9.65
CA PRO A 116 -26.82 -9.76 8.56
C PRO A 116 -25.45 -9.78 7.85
N PHE A 117 -25.08 -10.92 7.27
CA PHE A 117 -23.91 -10.98 6.39
C PHE A 117 -24.38 -10.72 4.96
N THR A 118 -23.74 -9.78 4.26
CA THR A 118 -24.07 -9.42 2.88
C THR A 118 -23.07 -10.09 1.93
N PRO A 119 -23.51 -10.88 0.93
CA PRO A 119 -22.60 -11.40 -0.09
C PRO A 119 -22.19 -10.27 -1.05
N TYR A 120 -20.91 -10.27 -1.44
CA TYR A 120 -20.35 -9.31 -2.41
C TYR A 120 -20.07 -10.02 -3.75
N PRO A 121 -20.24 -9.33 -4.89
CA PRO A 121 -19.83 -9.87 -6.18
C PRO A 121 -18.31 -9.99 -6.25
N LEU A 122 -17.82 -11.06 -6.88
CA LEU A 122 -16.44 -11.16 -7.33
C LEU A 122 -16.27 -10.19 -8.51
N THR A 123 -15.30 -9.29 -8.45
CA THR A 123 -15.06 -8.28 -9.49
C THR A 123 -13.72 -8.56 -10.15
N THR A 124 -13.69 -8.58 -11.49
CA THR A 124 -12.48 -8.18 -12.22
C THR A 124 -12.19 -6.73 -11.84
N SER A 125 -10.99 -6.43 -11.36
CA SER A 125 -10.61 -5.08 -10.96
C SER A 125 -10.77 -4.09 -12.13
N GLN A 126 -11.05 -2.84 -11.79
CA GLN A 126 -11.28 -1.75 -12.75
C GLN A 126 -10.09 -1.62 -13.71
N GLY A 127 -8.87 -1.88 -13.22
CA GLY A 127 -7.64 -1.74 -14.01
C GLY A 127 -7.53 -2.69 -15.20
N VAL A 128 -8.08 -3.92 -15.11
CA VAL A 128 -8.09 -4.89 -16.22
C VAL A 128 -8.75 -4.30 -17.47
N ALA A 129 -9.93 -3.69 -17.29
CA ALA A 129 -10.67 -3.08 -18.39
C ALA A 129 -9.96 -1.83 -18.93
N LEU A 130 -9.39 -1.00 -18.04
CA LEU A 130 -8.75 0.27 -18.40
C LEU A 130 -7.48 0.09 -19.25
N ILE A 131 -6.73 -0.99 -19.05
CA ILE A 131 -5.53 -1.31 -19.84
C ILE A 131 -5.84 -2.13 -21.11
N GLY A 132 -7.12 -2.41 -21.40
CA GLY A 132 -7.54 -3.10 -22.61
C GLY A 132 -7.35 -4.63 -22.61
N ALA A 133 -7.09 -5.25 -21.47
CA ALA A 133 -6.92 -6.70 -21.37
C ALA A 133 -8.13 -7.54 -21.87
N PRO A 134 -9.40 -7.12 -21.70
CA PRO A 134 -10.54 -7.91 -22.20
C PRO A 134 -10.53 -8.17 -23.71
N ALA A 135 -9.92 -7.27 -24.51
CA ALA A 135 -9.78 -7.49 -25.94
C ALA A 135 -8.83 -8.65 -26.26
N TRP A 136 -7.78 -8.83 -25.45
CA TRP A 136 -6.83 -9.94 -25.55
C TRP A 136 -7.47 -11.24 -25.08
N HIS A 137 -8.20 -11.21 -23.96
CA HIS A 137 -8.95 -12.37 -23.48
C HIS A 137 -9.96 -12.86 -24.52
N THR A 138 -10.67 -11.93 -25.18
CA THR A 138 -11.60 -12.24 -26.27
C THR A 138 -10.90 -12.87 -27.48
N ALA A 139 -9.65 -12.48 -27.74
CA ALA A 139 -8.80 -13.08 -28.76
C ALA A 139 -8.20 -14.43 -28.34
N GLY A 140 -8.50 -14.91 -27.13
CA GLY A 140 -7.97 -16.17 -26.58
C GLY A 140 -6.56 -16.07 -26.01
N LEU A 141 -6.06 -14.84 -25.78
CA LEU A 141 -4.77 -14.58 -25.16
C LEU A 141 -5.01 -14.23 -23.69
N THR A 142 -4.55 -15.09 -22.80
CA THR A 142 -4.80 -15.06 -21.36
C THR A 142 -3.53 -15.24 -20.53
N GLY A 143 -2.35 -15.21 -21.17
CA GLY A 143 -1.04 -15.39 -20.54
C GLY A 143 -0.54 -16.83 -20.54
N ALA A 144 -1.17 -17.72 -21.32
CA ALA A 144 -0.83 -19.14 -21.30
C ALA A 144 0.63 -19.38 -21.72
N GLY A 145 1.32 -20.24 -20.97
CA GLY A 145 2.74 -20.57 -21.23
C GLY A 145 3.74 -19.53 -20.76
N VAL A 146 3.29 -18.43 -20.15
CA VAL A 146 4.14 -17.40 -19.54
C VAL A 146 4.25 -17.59 -18.04
N ARG A 147 5.44 -17.39 -17.49
CA ARG A 147 5.70 -17.42 -16.04
C ARG A 147 5.97 -16.03 -15.51
N VAL A 148 5.23 -15.63 -14.49
CA VAL A 148 5.38 -14.36 -13.78
C VAL A 148 5.81 -14.64 -12.35
N ALA A 149 6.96 -14.11 -11.94
CA ALA A 149 7.38 -14.13 -10.55
C ALA A 149 6.90 -12.85 -9.84
N VAL A 150 6.20 -13.01 -8.72
CA VAL A 150 5.83 -11.92 -7.81
C VAL A 150 6.77 -12.00 -6.61
N ILE A 151 7.72 -11.07 -6.52
CA ILE A 151 8.66 -11.00 -5.40
C ILE A 151 8.21 -9.85 -4.49
N ASP A 152 7.83 -10.17 -3.26
CA ASP A 152 7.19 -9.21 -2.35
C ASP A 152 7.58 -9.48 -0.88
N LEU A 153 7.13 -8.63 0.05
CA LEU A 153 7.46 -8.71 1.48
C LEU A 153 6.54 -9.67 2.25
N GLU A 154 5.30 -9.83 1.79
CA GLU A 154 4.26 -10.54 2.54
C GLU A 154 3.16 -11.12 1.65
N PHE A 155 2.63 -12.28 2.04
CA PHE A 155 1.56 -12.98 1.32
C PHE A 155 0.44 -13.45 2.27
N GLY A 156 0.09 -12.64 3.27
CA GLY A 156 -0.99 -12.94 4.21
C GLY A 156 -2.33 -13.11 3.49
N GLY A 157 -3.05 -14.21 3.77
CA GLY A 157 -4.34 -14.50 3.13
C GLY A 157 -4.24 -15.24 1.78
N LEU A 158 -3.04 -15.67 1.37
CA LEU A 158 -2.83 -16.35 0.09
C LEU A 158 -3.71 -17.59 -0.10
N SER A 159 -3.85 -18.45 0.92
CA SER A 159 -4.72 -19.63 0.82
C SER A 159 -6.18 -19.26 0.55
N ALA A 160 -6.66 -18.16 1.14
CA ALA A 160 -8.01 -17.67 0.92
C ALA A 160 -8.19 -17.13 -0.51
N ALA A 161 -7.22 -16.36 -1.00
CA ALA A 161 -7.26 -15.82 -2.36
C ALA A 161 -7.17 -16.90 -3.45
N ILE A 162 -6.37 -17.95 -3.23
CA ILE A 162 -6.34 -19.14 -4.11
C ILE A 162 -7.68 -19.88 -4.06
N ALA A 163 -8.24 -20.11 -2.87
CA ALA A 163 -9.52 -20.80 -2.72
C ALA A 163 -10.69 -20.03 -3.34
N ALA A 164 -10.63 -18.69 -3.33
CA ALA A 164 -11.58 -17.81 -4.00
C ALA A 164 -11.37 -17.76 -5.54
N GLY A 165 -10.23 -18.25 -6.02
CA GLY A 165 -9.87 -18.18 -7.44
C GLY A 165 -9.40 -16.79 -7.89
N GLU A 166 -8.99 -15.93 -6.95
CA GLU A 166 -8.46 -14.59 -7.24
C GLU A 166 -6.96 -14.64 -7.53
N VAL A 167 -6.22 -15.53 -6.86
CA VAL A 167 -4.85 -15.88 -7.25
C VAL A 167 -4.87 -17.24 -7.95
N ARG A 168 -4.44 -17.26 -9.21
CA ARG A 168 -4.58 -18.41 -10.11
C ARG A 168 -3.21 -18.99 -10.49
N ASN A 169 -3.21 -20.27 -10.87
CA ASN A 169 -2.07 -20.93 -11.51
C ASN A 169 -0.72 -20.78 -10.77
N VAL A 170 -0.75 -20.78 -9.43
CA VAL A 170 0.46 -20.76 -8.59
C VAL A 170 1.20 -22.08 -8.75
N ILE A 171 2.39 -22.04 -9.34
CA ILE A 171 3.23 -23.21 -9.58
C ILE A 171 4.32 -23.39 -8.52
N ALA A 172 4.62 -22.33 -7.75
CA ALA A 172 5.54 -22.38 -6.63
C ALA A 172 5.32 -21.22 -5.66
N THR A 173 5.50 -21.51 -4.37
CA THR A 173 5.63 -20.52 -3.29
C THR A 173 6.98 -20.74 -2.60
N ILE A 174 7.74 -19.67 -2.39
CA ILE A 174 9.06 -19.73 -1.74
C ILE A 174 9.11 -18.64 -0.67
N ASP A 175 9.41 -19.03 0.57
CA ASP A 175 9.61 -18.12 1.68
C ASP A 175 11.08 -18.10 2.10
N TYR A 176 11.78 -17.00 1.81
CA TYR A 176 13.18 -16.80 2.20
C TYR A 176 13.32 -16.22 3.62
N THR A 177 12.22 -15.72 4.20
CA THR A 177 12.22 -15.11 5.53
C THR A 177 12.20 -16.15 6.64
N GLY A 178 11.69 -17.35 6.35
CA GLY A 178 11.49 -18.43 7.32
C GLY A 178 10.37 -18.16 8.33
N THR A 179 9.60 -17.07 8.14
CA THR A 179 8.50 -16.67 9.03
C THR A 179 7.16 -17.32 8.67
N GLY A 180 7.09 -18.01 7.54
CA GLY A 180 5.86 -18.53 6.94
C GLY A 180 5.40 -17.63 5.79
N MET A 181 5.00 -18.26 4.69
CA MET A 181 4.53 -17.57 3.48
C MET A 181 3.37 -16.60 3.78
N GLU A 182 2.41 -17.03 4.59
CA GLU A 182 1.20 -16.23 4.91
C GLU A 182 1.34 -15.37 6.17
N THR A 183 2.54 -15.24 6.74
CA THR A 183 2.79 -14.31 7.85
C THR A 183 2.95 -12.90 7.30
N GLY A 184 2.28 -11.92 7.90
CA GLY A 184 2.28 -10.51 7.45
C GLY A 184 0.92 -10.09 6.89
N GLY A 185 0.88 -8.91 6.29
CA GLY A 185 -0.27 -8.40 5.55
C GLY A 185 -0.38 -8.97 4.12
N PRO A 186 -1.40 -8.51 3.36
CA PRO A 186 -1.76 -9.12 2.09
C PRO A 186 -1.14 -8.44 0.87
N HIS A 187 -0.12 -7.59 1.02
CA HIS A 187 0.42 -6.76 -0.08
C HIS A 187 0.83 -7.57 -1.32
N GLY A 188 1.62 -8.63 -1.15
CA GLY A 188 2.03 -9.50 -2.25
C GLY A 188 0.89 -10.36 -2.82
N VAL A 189 -0.14 -10.67 -2.02
CA VAL A 189 -1.35 -11.36 -2.51
C VAL A 189 -2.12 -10.44 -3.43
N ALA A 190 -2.35 -9.18 -3.04
CA ALA A 190 -3.02 -8.19 -3.87
C ALA A 190 -2.29 -7.95 -5.21
N CYS A 191 -0.96 -7.92 -5.19
CA CYS A 191 -0.17 -7.87 -6.42
C CYS A 191 -0.40 -9.11 -7.31
N ALA A 192 -0.43 -10.31 -6.72
CA ALA A 192 -0.69 -11.56 -7.44
C ALA A 192 -2.13 -11.69 -7.97
N GLU A 193 -3.12 -11.13 -7.27
CA GLU A 193 -4.51 -11.03 -7.73
C GLU A 193 -4.57 -10.22 -9.03
N ILE A 194 -3.96 -9.03 -9.07
CA ILE A 194 -3.92 -8.19 -10.28
C ILE A 194 -3.28 -8.94 -11.46
N VAL A 195 -2.15 -9.62 -11.25
CA VAL A 195 -1.53 -10.44 -12.33
C VAL A 195 -2.50 -11.54 -12.80
N SER A 196 -3.17 -12.23 -11.87
CA SER A 196 -4.12 -13.31 -12.16
C SER A 196 -5.40 -12.83 -12.86
N GLU A 197 -5.76 -11.56 -12.71
CA GLU A 197 -6.90 -10.97 -13.40
C GLU A 197 -6.53 -10.52 -14.83
N VAL A 198 -5.37 -9.90 -15.00
CA VAL A 198 -4.90 -9.43 -16.30
C VAL A 198 -4.46 -10.59 -17.18
N ALA A 199 -3.75 -11.58 -16.62
CA ALA A 199 -3.23 -12.75 -17.34
C ALA A 199 -3.64 -14.05 -16.63
N PRO A 200 -4.91 -14.47 -16.72
CA PRO A 200 -5.45 -15.55 -15.90
C PRO A 200 -4.83 -16.93 -16.10
N ASP A 201 -4.23 -17.20 -17.27
CA ASP A 201 -3.53 -18.45 -17.57
C ASP A 201 -2.00 -18.38 -17.41
N ALA A 202 -1.47 -17.24 -16.96
CA ALA A 202 -0.07 -17.13 -16.58
C ALA A 202 0.24 -17.96 -15.34
N GLN A 203 1.41 -18.59 -15.31
CA GLN A 203 1.89 -19.37 -14.18
C GLN A 203 2.60 -18.47 -13.16
N LEU A 204 2.16 -18.48 -11.91
CA LEU A 204 2.71 -17.61 -10.88
C LEU A 204 3.76 -18.32 -10.00
N ILE A 205 4.87 -17.62 -9.75
CA ILE A 205 5.89 -17.98 -8.76
C ILE A 205 5.86 -16.89 -7.69
N LEU A 206 5.43 -17.23 -6.48
CA LEU A 206 5.30 -16.25 -5.39
C LEU A 206 6.48 -16.38 -4.44
N MET A 207 7.19 -15.28 -4.19
CA MET A 207 8.46 -15.31 -3.45
C MET A 207 8.48 -14.22 -2.38
N LYS A 208 8.52 -14.65 -1.12
CA LYS A 208 8.58 -13.76 0.03
C LYS A 208 10.03 -13.49 0.44
N ILE A 209 10.41 -12.21 0.52
CA ILE A 209 11.74 -11.75 0.89
C ILE A 209 11.68 -10.65 1.96
N ASP A 210 12.82 -10.40 2.60
CA ASP A 210 13.02 -9.31 3.58
C ASP A 210 14.32 -8.54 3.33
N THR A 211 15.35 -9.20 2.77
CA THR A 211 16.68 -8.60 2.56
C THR A 211 17.14 -8.66 1.11
N GLU A 212 18.13 -7.84 0.76
CA GLU A 212 18.74 -7.78 -0.57
C GLU A 212 19.41 -9.11 -0.97
N VAL A 213 19.96 -9.84 0.01
CA VAL A 213 20.49 -11.20 -0.21
C VAL A 213 19.37 -12.14 -0.62
N GLN A 214 18.24 -12.09 0.07
CA GLN A 214 17.07 -12.89 -0.26
C GLN A 214 16.48 -12.48 -1.61
N LEU A 215 16.50 -11.19 -1.94
CA LEU A 215 16.10 -10.69 -3.25
C LEU A 215 16.96 -11.29 -4.38
N GLN A 216 18.29 -11.30 -4.23
CA GLN A 216 19.18 -11.93 -5.21
C GLN A 216 18.93 -13.44 -5.34
N LEU A 217 18.69 -14.14 -4.23
CA LEU A 217 18.32 -15.56 -4.25
C LEU A 217 16.99 -15.78 -4.97
N ALA A 218 15.99 -14.95 -4.69
CA ALA A 218 14.69 -14.99 -5.33
C ALA A 218 14.79 -14.77 -6.85
N VAL A 219 15.57 -13.78 -7.29
CA VAL A 219 15.81 -13.54 -8.72
C VAL A 219 16.49 -14.75 -9.39
N THR A 220 17.50 -15.31 -8.75
CA THR A 220 18.23 -16.49 -9.28
C THR A 220 17.29 -17.68 -9.44
N GLU A 221 16.46 -17.95 -8.43
CA GLU A 221 15.50 -19.05 -8.43
C GLU A 221 14.32 -18.80 -9.39
N ALA A 222 13.85 -17.55 -9.53
CA ALA A 222 12.84 -17.18 -10.51
C ALA A 222 13.34 -17.47 -11.93
N LEU A 223 14.57 -17.06 -12.26
CA LEU A 223 15.21 -17.37 -13.54
C LEU A 223 15.41 -18.88 -13.75
N ALA A 224 15.83 -19.61 -12.72
CA ALA A 224 15.98 -21.07 -12.78
C ALA A 224 14.64 -21.78 -13.03
N ARG A 225 13.54 -21.20 -12.54
CA ARG A 225 12.16 -21.64 -12.81
C ARG A 225 11.61 -21.09 -14.12
N GLY A 226 12.41 -20.37 -14.90
CA GLY A 226 12.02 -19.85 -16.22
C GLY A 226 11.02 -18.70 -16.16
N ALA A 227 11.05 -17.88 -15.12
CA ALA A 227 10.26 -16.64 -15.07
C ALA A 227 10.60 -15.76 -16.29
N ASN A 228 9.57 -15.36 -17.03
CA ASN A 228 9.69 -14.44 -18.15
C ASN A 228 9.54 -12.98 -17.72
N VAL A 229 8.73 -12.77 -16.68
CA VAL A 229 8.46 -11.46 -16.08
C VAL A 229 8.65 -11.60 -14.57
N ILE A 230 9.31 -10.62 -13.96
CA ILE A 230 9.41 -10.47 -12.51
C ILE A 230 8.76 -9.14 -12.16
N THR A 231 7.76 -9.15 -11.29
CA THR A 231 7.14 -7.95 -10.74
C THR A 231 7.56 -7.79 -9.28
N HIS A 232 7.95 -6.57 -8.92
CA HIS A 232 8.40 -6.21 -7.59
C HIS A 232 7.80 -4.85 -7.19
N SER A 233 6.87 -4.89 -6.24
CA SER A 233 6.14 -3.70 -5.78
C SER A 233 6.75 -3.11 -4.51
N VAL A 234 8.08 -3.08 -4.42
CA VAL A 234 8.84 -2.66 -3.22
C VAL A 234 9.95 -1.69 -3.63
N GLY A 235 10.21 -0.70 -2.77
CA GLY A 235 11.30 0.27 -2.90
C GLY A 235 12.34 0.10 -1.80
N TRP A 236 13.57 0.51 -2.10
CA TRP A 236 14.74 0.42 -1.21
C TRP A 236 15.32 1.81 -0.99
N PHE A 237 15.71 2.08 0.26
CA PHE A 237 16.35 3.33 0.68
C PHE A 237 17.79 3.10 1.12
N ASN A 238 18.65 4.12 1.02
CA ASN A 238 20.07 4.04 1.41
C ASN A 238 20.82 2.84 0.79
N THR A 239 20.60 2.58 -0.50
CA THR A 239 21.33 1.51 -1.23
C THR A 239 22.16 2.04 -2.41
N ASN A 240 21.97 3.32 -2.75
CA ASN A 240 22.64 4.09 -3.80
C ASN A 240 22.24 5.58 -3.66
N PHE A 241 22.75 6.43 -4.54
CA PHE A 241 22.30 7.82 -4.72
C PHE A 241 21.23 7.92 -5.82
N TYR A 242 20.39 6.89 -5.95
CA TYR A 242 19.29 6.89 -6.91
C TYR A 242 19.65 7.15 -8.39
N ASP A 243 20.92 6.97 -8.76
CA ASP A 243 21.52 7.15 -10.09
C ASP A 243 21.50 5.88 -10.98
N GLY A 244 20.89 4.80 -10.51
CA GLY A 244 20.82 3.49 -11.20
C GLY A 244 21.98 2.54 -10.93
N THR A 245 22.90 2.94 -10.05
CA THR A 245 23.99 2.09 -9.56
C THR A 245 23.60 1.40 -8.24
N GLY A 246 24.52 0.62 -7.66
CA GLY A 246 24.31 -0.03 -6.35
C GLY A 246 23.64 -1.41 -6.42
N VAL A 247 23.70 -2.10 -5.28
CA VAL A 247 23.42 -3.54 -5.18
C VAL A 247 22.01 -3.94 -5.63
N ILE A 248 20.99 -3.14 -5.31
CA ILE A 248 19.61 -3.45 -5.69
C ILE A 248 19.44 -3.31 -7.22
N CYS A 249 20.05 -2.30 -7.84
CA CYS A 249 20.04 -2.14 -9.29
C CYS A 249 20.83 -3.25 -10.00
N ASP A 250 21.93 -3.73 -9.39
CA ASP A 250 22.72 -4.88 -9.88
C ASP A 250 21.88 -6.16 -9.90
N ILE A 251 21.00 -6.38 -8.91
CA ILE A 251 20.08 -7.52 -8.87
C ILE A 251 19.07 -7.46 -10.04
N VAL A 252 18.53 -6.27 -10.34
CA VAL A 252 17.66 -6.07 -11.52
C VAL A 252 18.40 -6.31 -12.83
N ARG A 253 19.67 -5.89 -12.91
CA ARG A 253 20.55 -6.22 -14.04
C ARG A 253 20.77 -7.72 -14.19
N THR A 254 20.80 -8.47 -13.10
CA THR A 254 20.87 -9.94 -13.13
C THR A 254 19.59 -10.55 -13.71
N ALA A 255 18.41 -10.11 -13.27
CA ALA A 255 17.12 -10.56 -13.81
C ALA A 255 17.01 -10.33 -15.33
N THR A 256 17.33 -9.12 -15.78
CA THR A 256 17.20 -8.73 -17.19
C THR A 256 18.23 -9.39 -18.10
N ARG A 257 19.49 -9.56 -17.65
CA ARG A 257 20.48 -10.37 -18.36
C ARG A 257 20.12 -11.85 -18.42
N GLY A 258 19.38 -12.34 -17.42
CA GLY A 258 18.80 -13.68 -17.39
C GLY A 258 17.63 -13.88 -18.36
N GLY A 259 17.16 -12.82 -19.03
CA GLY A 259 16.09 -12.87 -20.02
C GLY A 259 14.69 -12.59 -19.45
N ALA A 260 14.57 -12.19 -18.18
CA ALA A 260 13.30 -11.78 -17.60
C ALA A 260 13.08 -10.26 -17.70
N LEU A 261 11.86 -9.83 -18.04
CA LEU A 261 11.47 -8.43 -17.87
C LEU A 261 11.31 -8.14 -16.38
N TRP A 262 11.99 -7.11 -15.86
CA TRP A 262 11.76 -6.61 -14.51
C TRP A 262 10.76 -5.45 -14.55
N VAL A 263 9.64 -5.57 -13.83
CA VAL A 263 8.62 -4.54 -13.69
C VAL A 263 8.59 -4.07 -12.22
N ASN A 264 8.80 -2.78 -11.98
CA ASN A 264 8.87 -2.22 -10.63
C ASN A 264 7.83 -1.11 -10.42
N SER A 265 7.32 -0.99 -9.20
CA SER A 265 6.61 0.22 -8.79
C SER A 265 7.56 1.43 -8.76
N ALA A 266 7.07 2.63 -9.08
CA ALA A 266 7.89 3.84 -9.07
C ALA A 266 8.26 4.35 -7.67
N GLY A 267 7.46 3.99 -6.66
CA GLY A 267 7.53 4.58 -5.32
C GLY A 267 6.37 5.53 -5.06
N ASN A 268 6.12 5.82 -3.77
CA ASN A 268 5.00 6.64 -3.31
C ASN A 268 5.47 7.90 -2.56
N SER A 269 6.62 8.45 -2.96
CA SER A 269 7.26 9.56 -2.25
C SER A 269 7.09 10.91 -2.93
N GLY A 270 6.49 10.94 -4.13
CA GLY A 270 6.35 12.16 -4.94
C GLY A 270 5.40 13.21 -4.37
N GLY A 271 4.70 12.91 -3.27
CA GLY A 271 3.68 13.76 -2.65
C GLY A 271 4.01 14.11 -1.20
N GLY A 272 5.19 14.68 -0.94
CA GLY A 272 5.50 15.31 0.35
C GLY A 272 6.54 14.59 1.23
N SER A 273 7.02 13.40 0.87
CA SER A 273 7.95 12.62 1.73
C SER A 273 9.34 12.44 1.13
N HIS A 274 9.73 13.35 0.24
CA HIS A 274 11.01 13.34 -0.46
C HIS A 274 11.56 14.76 -0.62
N TRP A 275 12.86 14.92 -0.48
CA TRP A 275 13.60 16.14 -0.78
C TRP A 275 14.96 15.78 -1.40
N GLU A 276 15.38 16.54 -2.41
CA GLU A 276 16.71 16.47 -3.02
C GLU A 276 17.22 17.89 -3.15
N GLY A 277 18.50 18.11 -2.82
CA GLY A 277 19.12 19.42 -3.01
C GLY A 277 20.60 19.45 -2.68
N PRO A 278 21.28 20.54 -3.09
CA PRO A 278 22.69 20.74 -2.79
C PRO A 278 22.90 21.06 -1.31
N TRP A 279 24.06 20.69 -0.79
CA TRP A 279 24.52 21.23 0.49
C TRP A 279 24.65 22.76 0.42
N ARG A 280 23.95 23.46 1.30
CA ARG A 280 24.01 24.91 1.47
C ARG A 280 24.08 25.23 2.96
N ASP A 281 25.08 26.00 3.33
CA ASP A 281 25.24 26.56 4.68
C ASP A 281 25.62 28.04 4.50
N SER A 282 24.60 28.90 4.48
CA SER A 282 24.76 30.31 4.14
C SER A 282 25.37 31.14 5.28
N VAL A 283 25.28 30.63 6.51
CA VAL A 283 25.73 31.32 7.73
C VAL A 283 27.03 30.75 8.31
N GLY A 284 27.46 29.58 7.84
CA GLY A 284 28.73 28.93 8.17
C GLY A 284 28.74 28.25 9.53
N ASP A 285 27.59 27.77 10.00
CA ASP A 285 27.45 27.13 11.32
C ASP A 285 27.37 25.60 11.28
N GLY A 286 27.42 25.01 10.07
CA GLY A 286 27.48 23.58 9.86
C GLY A 286 26.14 22.90 9.64
N TYR A 287 25.03 23.65 9.53
CA TYR A 287 23.71 23.09 9.27
C TYR A 287 23.24 23.33 7.83
N LEU A 288 22.46 22.39 7.28
CA LEU A 288 21.86 22.52 5.95
C LEU A 288 20.72 23.54 5.95
N ASP A 289 20.79 24.53 5.06
CA ASP A 289 19.67 25.36 4.63
C ASP A 289 18.75 24.58 3.68
N PHE A 290 17.61 24.06 4.18
CA PHE A 290 16.56 23.47 3.32
C PHE A 290 15.89 24.52 2.42
N ALA A 291 15.79 25.74 2.93
CA ALA A 291 15.41 26.95 2.21
C ALA A 291 16.22 28.15 2.72
N PRO A 292 16.25 29.31 2.03
CA PRO A 292 17.02 30.47 2.48
C PRO A 292 16.65 30.93 3.91
N GLY A 293 17.55 30.67 4.86
CA GLY A 293 17.37 31.02 6.28
C GLY A 293 16.50 30.03 7.06
N ASP A 294 16.33 28.81 6.56
CA ASP A 294 15.60 27.73 7.22
C ASP A 294 16.44 26.44 7.23
N GLU A 295 16.96 26.13 8.42
CA GLU A 295 17.81 24.97 8.70
C GLU A 295 17.00 23.74 9.12
N THR A 296 15.67 23.87 9.16
CA THR A 296 14.75 22.82 9.55
C THR A 296 13.89 22.37 8.38
N ASN A 297 13.44 21.12 8.44
CA ASN A 297 12.37 20.64 7.59
C ASN A 297 11.27 20.05 8.46
N GLU A 298 10.24 20.85 8.73
CA GLU A 298 9.18 20.49 9.68
C GLU A 298 8.13 19.55 9.08
N PHE A 299 7.54 18.72 9.93
CA PHE A 299 6.40 17.87 9.61
C PHE A 299 5.67 17.42 10.88
N TYR A 300 4.45 16.93 10.73
CA TYR A 300 3.63 16.43 11.84
C TYR A 300 3.71 14.90 11.95
N LEU A 301 3.85 14.40 13.17
CA LEU A 301 3.74 12.97 13.47
C LEU A 301 2.67 12.71 14.54
N ASP A 302 1.98 11.59 14.41
CA ASP A 302 1.03 11.10 15.41
C ASP A 302 1.70 10.14 16.42
N ALA A 303 1.38 10.31 17.70
CA ALA A 303 1.84 9.44 18.78
C ALA A 303 1.59 7.96 18.45
N GLY A 304 2.62 7.13 18.63
CA GLY A 304 2.55 5.69 18.43
C GLY A 304 2.65 5.23 16.98
N THR A 305 2.70 6.14 16.01
CA THR A 305 2.87 5.79 14.60
C THR A 305 4.36 5.69 14.24
N PRO A 306 4.88 4.50 13.93
CA PRO A 306 6.29 4.35 13.57
C PRO A 306 6.63 5.15 12.32
N PHE A 307 7.82 5.71 12.33
CA PHE A 307 8.34 6.58 11.31
C PHE A 307 9.82 6.29 11.04
N ALA A 308 10.23 6.47 9.79
CA ALA A 308 11.62 6.40 9.39
C ALA A 308 11.95 7.46 8.32
N CYS A 309 13.21 7.93 8.34
CA CYS A 309 13.83 8.69 7.28
C CYS A 309 15.21 8.14 6.95
N TRP A 310 15.61 8.37 5.69
CA TRP A 310 16.82 7.88 5.07
C TRP A 310 17.45 9.05 4.32
N LEU A 311 18.64 9.46 4.77
CA LEU A 311 19.46 10.47 4.13
C LEU A 311 20.61 9.77 3.41
N THR A 312 20.91 10.21 2.20
CA THR A 312 22.10 9.82 1.45
C THR A 312 22.66 10.98 0.63
N TRP A 313 23.89 10.86 0.13
CA TRP A 313 24.53 11.90 -0.68
C TRP A 313 25.38 11.32 -1.82
N ASP A 314 25.68 12.15 -2.82
CA ASP A 314 26.41 11.77 -4.04
C ASP A 314 27.90 11.49 -3.79
N ALA A 315 28.17 10.38 -3.09
CA ALA A 315 29.52 9.92 -2.77
C ALA A 315 29.58 8.40 -2.61
N TRP A 316 28.69 7.65 -3.28
CA TRP A 316 28.70 6.19 -3.23
C TRP A 316 29.91 5.61 -3.98
N PRO A 317 30.38 4.39 -3.62
CA PRO A 317 29.82 3.49 -2.61
C PRO A 317 30.36 3.70 -1.19
N VAL A 318 31.44 4.46 -1.03
CA VAL A 318 32.07 4.78 0.26
C VAL A 318 32.62 6.19 0.25
N THR A 319 32.59 6.86 1.39
CA THR A 319 33.01 8.26 1.51
C THR A 319 33.67 8.55 2.86
N ASP A 320 34.44 9.63 2.92
CA ASP A 320 34.90 10.29 4.14
C ASP A 320 34.16 11.61 4.43
N GLN A 321 33.15 11.93 3.62
CA GLN A 321 32.22 13.02 3.90
C GLN A 321 31.20 12.56 4.93
N ASP A 322 31.09 13.28 6.04
CA ASP A 322 30.39 12.89 7.26
C ASP A 322 29.27 13.89 7.54
N TYR A 323 28.03 13.44 7.36
CA TYR A 323 26.81 14.19 7.63
C TYR A 323 25.99 13.45 8.67
N ASP A 324 25.46 14.16 9.65
CA ASP A 324 24.58 13.62 10.69
C ASP A 324 23.13 14.02 10.43
N LEU A 325 22.21 13.08 10.67
CA LEU A 325 20.77 13.32 10.59
C LEU A 325 20.19 13.41 12.01
N LEU A 326 19.47 14.49 12.28
CA LEU A 326 18.85 14.76 13.57
C LEU A 326 17.34 14.92 13.42
N LEU A 327 16.58 14.42 14.40
CA LEU A 327 15.15 14.65 14.54
C LEU A 327 14.90 15.45 15.82
N VAL A 328 14.28 16.62 15.70
CA VAL A 328 14.02 17.57 16.79
C VAL A 328 12.52 17.64 17.08
N ASP A 329 12.13 17.57 18.35
CA ASP A 329 10.79 17.97 18.79
C ASP A 329 10.75 19.49 18.89
N THR A 330 9.92 20.15 18.06
CA THR A 330 9.91 21.62 17.95
C THR A 330 9.25 22.29 19.15
N SER A 331 8.50 21.55 19.98
CA SER A 331 7.88 22.09 21.18
C SER A 331 8.87 22.25 22.33
N THR A 332 9.87 21.36 22.41
CA THR A 332 10.90 21.36 23.45
C THR A 332 12.26 21.83 22.92
N MET A 333 12.43 21.93 21.61
CA MET A 333 13.70 22.18 20.92
C MET A 333 14.79 21.17 21.32
N THR A 334 14.40 19.90 21.45
CA THR A 334 15.32 18.82 21.84
C THR A 334 15.42 17.77 20.74
N VAL A 335 16.64 17.29 20.47
CA VAL A 335 16.87 16.11 19.63
C VAL A 335 16.23 14.89 20.30
N VAL A 336 15.29 14.24 19.61
CA VAL A 336 14.56 13.05 20.07
C VAL A 336 15.03 11.76 19.39
N ALA A 337 15.68 11.88 18.23
CA ALA A 337 16.38 10.78 17.57
C ALA A 337 17.50 11.35 16.69
N SER A 338 18.52 10.54 16.41
CA SER A 338 19.60 10.90 15.50
C SER A 338 20.24 9.67 14.87
N SER A 339 20.94 9.90 13.77
CA SER A 339 21.88 8.97 13.15
C SER A 339 23.15 9.75 12.85
N ALA A 340 24.27 9.32 13.43
CA ALA A 340 25.55 9.99 13.38
C ALA A 340 26.69 8.96 13.21
N ASN A 341 26.57 8.15 12.16
CA ASN A 341 27.56 7.12 11.90
C ASN A 341 28.79 7.77 11.28
N TYR A 342 29.99 7.37 11.70
CA TYR A 342 31.20 7.91 11.08
C TYR A 342 31.35 7.45 9.62
N GLN A 343 31.44 8.40 8.70
CA GLN A 343 32.01 8.16 7.38
C GLN A 343 33.50 8.54 7.34
N SER A 344 34.35 7.53 7.39
CA SER A 344 35.82 7.65 7.50
C SER A 344 36.58 7.23 6.23
N GLY A 345 35.87 7.03 5.11
CA GLY A 345 36.41 6.59 3.83
C GLY A 345 36.09 5.14 3.45
N THR A 346 35.40 4.40 4.32
CA THR A 346 35.06 2.97 4.08
C THR A 346 33.58 2.63 4.27
N GLN A 347 32.81 3.58 4.78
CA GLN A 347 31.38 3.46 5.04
C GLN A 347 30.58 4.08 3.89
N PRO A 348 29.37 3.58 3.61
CA PRO A 348 28.48 4.21 2.64
C PRO A 348 28.03 5.61 3.09
N PRO A 349 27.72 6.51 2.15
CA PRO A 349 27.23 7.86 2.40
C PRO A 349 25.75 7.87 2.81
N ALA A 350 25.44 7.40 4.02
CA ALA A 350 24.06 7.22 4.44
C ALA A 350 23.83 7.35 5.94
N GLU A 351 22.71 7.98 6.28
CA GLU A 351 22.16 8.04 7.64
C GLU A 351 20.69 7.61 7.65
N ALA A 352 20.22 7.00 8.75
CA ALA A 352 18.83 6.57 8.86
C ALA A 352 18.30 6.70 10.30
N ILE A 353 17.15 7.34 10.44
CA ILE A 353 16.42 7.42 11.71
C ILE A 353 15.22 6.49 11.65
N TYR A 354 15.02 5.73 12.73
CA TYR A 354 13.78 4.98 13.00
C TYR A 354 13.25 5.45 14.35
N PHE A 355 12.02 5.94 14.39
CA PHE A 355 11.46 6.59 15.56
C PHE A 355 9.95 6.32 15.68
N THR A 356 9.47 6.16 16.91
CA THR A 356 8.04 6.13 17.21
C THR A 356 7.75 7.23 18.21
N PRO A 357 7.04 8.31 17.84
CA PRO A 357 6.77 9.44 18.72
C PRO A 357 5.89 8.99 19.89
N THR A 358 6.20 9.49 21.09
CA THR A 358 5.39 9.23 22.29
C THR A 358 4.26 10.24 22.48
N ALA A 359 4.30 11.36 21.78
CA ALA A 359 3.27 12.40 21.73
C ALA A 359 3.08 12.86 20.28
N SER A 360 1.86 13.23 19.90
CA SER A 360 1.62 13.82 18.58
C SER A 360 2.12 15.26 18.60
N GLY A 361 2.75 15.70 17.51
CA GLY A 361 3.36 17.01 17.47
C GLY A 361 4.09 17.29 16.17
N THR A 362 4.66 18.49 16.10
CA THR A 362 5.54 18.91 15.02
C THR A 362 6.98 18.53 15.36
N TYR A 363 7.64 17.92 14.41
CA TYR A 363 9.03 17.54 14.47
C TYR A 363 9.77 18.18 13.29
N ALA A 364 11.07 18.40 13.44
CA ALA A 364 11.93 18.93 12.40
C ALA A 364 13.09 17.97 12.13
N LEU A 365 13.42 17.75 10.85
CA LEU A 365 14.72 17.21 10.48
C LEU A 365 15.75 18.33 10.41
N VAL A 366 16.96 18.04 10.86
CA VAL A 366 18.14 18.89 10.74
C VAL A 366 19.28 18.02 10.22
N ILE A 367 20.08 18.55 9.29
CA ILE A 367 21.27 17.87 8.76
C ILE A 367 22.49 18.68 9.15
N GLU A 368 23.42 18.06 9.85
CA GLU A 368 24.66 18.66 10.33
C GLU A 368 25.86 18.11 9.54
N ALA A 369 26.79 18.95 9.13
CA ALA A 369 28.05 18.51 8.52
C ALA A 369 29.15 18.39 9.58
N TRP A 370 29.57 17.15 9.87
CA TRP A 370 30.73 16.90 10.72
C TRP A 370 32.04 17.08 9.94
N ASN A 371 32.11 16.55 8.71
CA ASN A 371 33.25 16.70 7.80
C ASN A 371 32.82 16.55 6.35
N ALA A 372 32.40 17.62 5.67
CA ALA A 372 31.91 17.52 4.28
C ALA A 372 32.48 18.61 3.34
N PRO A 373 33.79 18.60 3.05
CA PRO A 373 34.45 19.67 2.29
C PRO A 373 34.08 19.69 0.80
N LEU A 374 33.51 18.60 0.24
CA LEU A 374 33.13 18.56 -1.18
C LEU A 374 31.68 18.97 -1.40
N ALA A 375 30.86 19.01 -0.34
CA ALA A 375 29.48 19.52 -0.38
C ALA A 375 28.62 18.93 -1.53
N PRO A 376 28.48 17.59 -1.61
CA PRO A 376 27.71 16.92 -2.65
C PRO A 376 26.22 17.25 -2.54
N ASP A 377 25.46 16.85 -3.55
CA ASP A 377 23.99 16.84 -3.45
C ASP A 377 23.56 15.75 -2.45
N LEU A 378 22.48 16.05 -1.73
CA LEU A 378 21.88 15.20 -0.71
C LEU A 378 20.47 14.82 -1.15
N GLU A 379 20.05 13.63 -0.74
CA GLU A 379 18.71 13.14 -0.97
C GLU A 379 18.13 12.50 0.28
N LEU A 380 16.91 12.90 0.59
CA LEU A 380 16.18 12.56 1.79
C LEU A 380 14.86 11.93 1.40
N PHE A 381 14.65 10.71 1.87
CA PHE A 381 13.35 10.05 1.86
C PHE A 381 12.85 9.89 3.29
N CYS A 382 11.55 10.07 3.47
CA CYS A 382 10.86 9.79 4.70
C CYS A 382 9.67 8.88 4.43
N SER A 383 9.11 8.28 5.49
CA SER A 383 8.05 7.27 5.37
C SER A 383 6.91 7.76 4.47
N PRO A 384 6.71 7.13 3.30
CA PRO A 384 5.79 7.64 2.28
C PRO A 384 4.34 7.59 2.74
N ASN A 385 3.54 8.54 2.27
CA ASN A 385 2.11 8.69 2.59
C ASN A 385 1.78 8.88 4.08
N LEU A 386 2.79 9.02 4.95
CA LEU A 386 2.61 9.24 6.39
C LEU A 386 2.58 10.72 6.74
N LEU A 387 3.37 11.52 6.03
CA LEU A 387 3.65 12.91 6.36
C LEU A 387 3.83 13.76 5.11
N SER A 388 3.86 15.07 5.31
CA SER A 388 4.40 16.03 4.35
C SER A 388 5.49 16.83 5.04
N LEU A 389 6.69 16.77 4.49
CA LEU A 389 7.78 17.68 4.78
C LEU A 389 7.37 19.11 4.40
N GLU A 390 7.84 20.09 5.14
CA GLU A 390 7.72 21.51 4.83
C GLU A 390 8.41 21.83 3.50
N HIS A 391 9.64 21.35 3.34
CA HIS A 391 10.42 21.47 2.11
C HIS A 391 10.49 20.11 1.44
N TRP A 392 9.73 19.93 0.37
CA TRP A 392 9.70 18.68 -0.39
C TRP A 392 9.83 18.92 -1.89
N THR A 393 10.33 17.92 -2.60
CA THR A 393 10.46 17.93 -4.06
C THR A 393 9.80 16.67 -4.66
N ALA A 394 9.04 16.85 -5.74
CA ALA A 394 8.41 15.73 -6.44
C ALA A 394 9.39 15.01 -7.38
N ALA A 395 10.28 15.77 -8.02
CA ALA A 395 11.31 15.25 -8.91
C ALA A 395 12.31 14.39 -8.14
N SER A 396 13.00 13.48 -8.83
CA SER A 396 14.02 12.56 -8.29
C SER A 396 13.53 11.52 -7.29
N SER A 397 12.25 11.55 -6.90
CA SER A 397 11.65 10.65 -5.90
C SER A 397 11.53 9.16 -6.29
N ILE A 398 12.14 8.71 -7.39
CA ILE A 398 12.12 7.31 -7.85
C ILE A 398 13.08 6.47 -7.01
N THR A 399 12.54 5.54 -6.22
CA THR A 399 13.35 4.69 -5.34
C THR A 399 14.05 3.54 -6.09
N ALA A 400 15.05 2.94 -5.44
CA ALA A 400 15.65 1.72 -5.97
C ALA A 400 14.70 0.51 -5.83
N PRO A 401 14.64 -0.41 -6.82
CA PRO A 401 15.39 -0.39 -8.08
C PRO A 401 14.62 0.24 -9.25
N GLY A 402 13.51 0.95 -9.01
CA GLY A 402 12.80 1.71 -10.04
C GLY A 402 13.68 2.73 -10.76
N ASN A 403 14.76 3.17 -10.11
CA ASN A 403 15.76 4.05 -10.68
C ASN A 403 16.76 3.34 -11.61
N ALA A 404 16.82 2.01 -11.71
CA ALA A 404 17.75 1.33 -12.62
C ALA A 404 17.33 1.51 -14.09
N ALA A 405 18.30 1.55 -15.02
CA ALA A 405 18.02 1.67 -16.46
C ALA A 405 17.26 0.44 -16.98
N GLU A 406 17.60 -0.74 -16.47
CA GLU A 406 17.02 -2.03 -16.81
C GLU A 406 15.63 -2.28 -16.22
N SER A 407 15.29 -1.59 -15.12
CA SER A 407 13.97 -1.66 -14.49
C SER A 407 12.92 -1.03 -15.40
N PHE A 408 11.79 -1.69 -15.58
CA PHE A 408 10.60 -1.10 -16.22
C PHE A 408 9.67 -0.57 -15.13
N THR A 409 9.76 0.72 -14.89
CA THR A 409 9.25 1.42 -13.72
C THR A 409 7.88 2.01 -14.01
N VAL A 410 6.94 1.80 -13.11
CA VAL A 410 5.51 2.05 -13.33
C VAL A 410 4.97 3.07 -12.33
N GLY A 411 4.53 4.21 -12.84
CA GLY A 411 3.79 5.22 -12.07
C GLY A 411 2.30 4.87 -11.92
N ALA A 412 1.61 5.59 -11.05
CA ALA A 412 0.22 5.29 -10.71
C ALA A 412 -0.75 6.38 -11.16
N ILE A 413 -1.85 5.97 -11.78
CA ILE A 413 -3.02 6.80 -12.08
C ILE A 413 -4.23 6.16 -11.40
N PRO A 414 -4.97 6.88 -10.53
CA PRO A 414 -6.19 6.36 -9.93
C PRO A 414 -7.17 5.90 -11.01
N TRP A 415 -7.78 4.73 -10.84
CA TRP A 415 -8.72 4.20 -11.84
C TRP A 415 -9.89 5.17 -12.11
N THR A 416 -10.29 5.96 -11.10
CA THR A 416 -11.31 7.01 -11.22
C THR A 416 -10.87 8.19 -12.09
N ASP A 417 -9.57 8.44 -12.16
CA ASP A 417 -8.94 9.54 -12.91
C ASP A 417 -8.20 9.04 -14.16
N TRP A 418 -8.45 7.79 -14.59
CA TRP A 418 -7.80 7.18 -15.75
C TRP A 418 -8.02 7.98 -17.04
N THR A 419 -9.23 8.50 -17.26
CA THR A 419 -9.55 9.26 -18.48
C THR A 419 -8.87 10.64 -18.52
N PRO A 420 -8.89 11.44 -17.43
CA PRO A 420 -8.06 12.63 -17.34
C PRO A 420 -6.54 12.35 -17.39
N GLY A 421 -6.10 11.14 -17.04
CA GLY A 421 -4.68 10.79 -16.96
C GLY A 421 -3.95 11.48 -15.81
N THR A 422 -4.69 11.93 -14.78
CA THR A 422 -4.10 12.63 -13.64
C THR A 422 -3.25 11.67 -12.82
N LEU A 423 -1.94 11.92 -12.78
CA LEU A 423 -1.01 11.14 -11.96
C LEU A 423 -1.41 11.23 -10.47
N ALA A 424 -1.38 10.10 -9.76
CA ALA A 424 -1.58 10.09 -8.32
C ALA A 424 -0.55 11.01 -7.65
N PRO A 425 -0.95 11.88 -6.69
CA PRO A 425 -0.02 12.85 -6.09
C PRO A 425 1.23 12.22 -5.48
N TYR A 426 1.08 11.05 -4.85
CA TYR A 426 2.19 10.31 -4.25
C TYR A 426 3.08 9.59 -5.24
N SER A 427 2.63 9.35 -6.49
CA SER A 427 3.42 8.59 -7.46
C SER A 427 4.75 9.30 -7.70
N SER A 428 5.83 8.60 -7.37
CA SER A 428 7.19 9.10 -7.54
C SER A 428 7.48 9.47 -9.00
N ARG A 429 8.34 10.47 -9.19
CA ARG A 429 8.60 11.11 -10.48
C ARG A 429 10.09 11.26 -10.70
N GLY A 430 10.52 11.03 -11.93
CA GLY A 430 11.88 11.31 -12.34
C GLY A 430 12.15 12.82 -12.54
N PRO A 431 13.30 13.16 -13.12
CA PRO A 431 14.34 12.23 -13.60
C PRO A 431 14.98 11.43 -12.45
N THR A 432 15.70 10.35 -12.73
CA THR A 432 16.65 9.78 -11.75
C THR A 432 17.82 10.74 -11.54
N ASN A 433 18.65 10.54 -10.52
CA ASN A 433 19.74 11.48 -10.20
C ASN A 433 20.82 11.56 -11.30
N ASP A 434 20.92 10.55 -12.18
CA ASP A 434 21.74 10.61 -13.40
C ASP A 434 21.00 11.15 -14.64
N GLY A 435 19.79 11.70 -14.46
CA GLY A 435 19.03 12.42 -15.48
C GLY A 435 18.11 11.58 -16.35
N ARG A 436 17.90 10.29 -16.09
CA ARG A 436 17.04 9.45 -16.94
C ARG A 436 15.56 9.70 -16.68
N THR A 437 14.78 9.73 -17.74
CA THR A 437 13.31 9.80 -17.66
C THR A 437 12.75 8.52 -17.03
N LYS A 438 12.05 8.69 -15.91
CA LYS A 438 11.29 7.67 -15.19
C LYS A 438 10.02 8.31 -14.60
N PRO A 439 8.95 7.56 -14.33
CA PRO A 439 8.71 6.16 -14.70
C PRO A 439 8.66 5.94 -16.23
N ASP A 440 8.76 4.68 -16.70
CA ASP A 440 8.69 4.36 -18.14
C ASP A 440 7.26 4.50 -18.68
N LEU A 441 6.24 4.24 -17.84
CA LEU A 441 4.83 4.50 -18.11
C LEU A 441 4.01 4.53 -16.80
N CYS A 442 2.71 4.75 -16.90
CA CYS A 442 1.78 4.67 -15.76
C CYS A 442 0.70 3.60 -15.98
N ALA A 443 0.17 3.05 -14.90
CA ALA A 443 -0.92 2.08 -14.92
C ALA A 443 -1.94 2.35 -13.78
N PRO A 444 -3.12 1.71 -13.83
CA PRO A 444 -4.17 1.94 -12.84
C PRO A 444 -3.76 1.57 -11.41
N ASP A 445 -4.21 2.36 -10.43
CA ASP A 445 -4.17 2.02 -9.02
C ASP A 445 -5.54 2.26 -8.34
N THR A 446 -5.57 2.08 -7.00
CA THR A 446 -6.77 2.28 -6.18
C THR A 446 -7.89 1.32 -6.60
N VAL A 447 -7.48 0.13 -7.08
CA VAL A 447 -8.39 -0.86 -7.63
C VAL A 447 -8.95 -1.79 -6.55
N ASP A 448 -10.00 -2.51 -6.91
CA ASP A 448 -10.57 -3.56 -6.07
C ASP A 448 -9.63 -4.77 -6.04
N THR A 449 -9.46 -5.36 -4.86
CA THR A 449 -8.82 -6.67 -4.65
C THR A 449 -9.59 -7.39 -3.54
N LEU A 450 -9.55 -8.72 -3.48
CA LEU A 450 -10.08 -9.46 -2.33
C LEU A 450 -9.32 -9.06 -1.06
N SER A 451 -8.01 -8.88 -1.20
CA SER A 451 -7.06 -8.57 -0.14
C SER A 451 -7.32 -7.22 0.56
N TYR A 452 -7.65 -6.17 -0.19
CA TYR A 452 -7.88 -4.82 0.36
C TYR A 452 -9.33 -4.33 0.27
N GLY A 453 -10.20 -5.05 -0.43
CA GLY A 453 -11.58 -4.66 -0.67
C GLY A 453 -11.73 -3.55 -1.73
N PRO A 454 -12.93 -2.96 -1.84
CA PRO A 454 -13.25 -2.00 -2.89
C PRO A 454 -12.40 -0.75 -2.82
N SER A 455 -11.73 -0.44 -3.93
CA SER A 455 -10.78 0.66 -4.10
C SER A 455 -9.72 0.72 -2.98
N GLY A 456 -9.41 -0.44 -2.40
CA GLY A 456 -8.62 -0.56 -1.19
C GLY A 456 -7.12 -0.68 -1.43
N PHE A 457 -6.68 -0.83 -2.68
CA PHE A 457 -5.27 -1.01 -3.02
C PHE A 457 -4.70 0.19 -3.81
N PRO A 458 -4.47 1.34 -3.15
CA PRO A 458 -3.80 2.50 -3.75
C PRO A 458 -2.28 2.28 -3.84
N GLY A 459 -1.62 3.03 -4.73
CA GLY A 459 -0.17 3.06 -4.82
C GLY A 459 0.38 2.49 -6.13
N THR A 460 1.63 2.86 -6.42
CA THR A 460 2.39 2.30 -7.54
C THR A 460 2.57 0.77 -7.44
N SER A 461 2.39 0.20 -6.24
CA SER A 461 2.31 -1.24 -5.99
C SER A 461 1.14 -1.94 -6.68
N ALA A 462 0.02 -1.26 -6.91
CA ALA A 462 -1.09 -1.78 -7.72
C ALA A 462 -0.83 -1.58 -9.22
N ALA A 463 -0.12 -0.52 -9.60
CA ALA A 463 0.16 -0.20 -11.00
C ALA A 463 1.15 -1.19 -11.65
N ALA A 464 2.25 -1.53 -10.97
CA ALA A 464 3.27 -2.46 -11.48
C ALA A 464 2.73 -3.85 -11.92
N PRO A 465 1.92 -4.57 -11.10
CA PRO A 465 1.41 -5.88 -11.50
C PRO A 465 0.44 -5.85 -12.69
N HIS A 466 -0.26 -4.72 -12.95
CA HIS A 466 -1.05 -4.57 -14.18
C HIS A 466 -0.15 -4.67 -15.43
N VAL A 467 1.00 -4.01 -15.37
CA VAL A 467 1.98 -3.99 -16.47
C VAL A 467 2.66 -5.35 -16.60
N ALA A 468 2.94 -6.03 -15.49
CA ALA A 468 3.46 -7.40 -15.52
C ALA A 468 2.47 -8.38 -16.16
N GLY A 469 1.17 -8.26 -15.86
CA GLY A 469 0.11 -9.01 -16.53
C GLY A 469 0.02 -8.69 -18.02
N ALA A 470 0.06 -7.41 -18.39
CA ALA A 470 0.06 -6.98 -19.80
C ALA A 470 1.27 -7.52 -20.57
N ALA A 471 2.45 -7.55 -19.94
CA ALA A 471 3.66 -8.16 -20.50
C ALA A 471 3.49 -9.67 -20.73
N ALA A 472 2.78 -10.37 -19.85
CA ALA A 472 2.48 -11.78 -20.02
C ALA A 472 1.54 -12.05 -21.21
N LEU A 473 0.49 -11.24 -21.37
CA LEU A 473 -0.38 -11.30 -22.55
C LEU A 473 0.42 -11.06 -23.85
N ALA A 474 1.26 -10.02 -23.86
CA ALA A 474 2.08 -9.66 -25.02
C ALA A 474 3.08 -10.76 -25.40
N LEU A 475 3.67 -11.42 -24.40
CA LEU A 475 4.63 -12.50 -24.60
C LEU A 475 3.95 -13.79 -25.10
N GLU A 476 2.73 -14.10 -24.67
CA GLU A 476 1.96 -15.21 -25.26
C GLU A 476 1.72 -14.98 -26.76
N ALA A 477 1.34 -13.77 -27.16
CA ALA A 477 1.17 -13.43 -28.56
C ALA A 477 2.49 -13.43 -29.35
N ASN A 478 3.62 -13.23 -28.67
CA ASN A 478 4.93 -13.12 -29.29
C ASN A 478 6.01 -13.91 -28.52
N PRO A 479 5.98 -15.26 -28.52
CA PRO A 479 6.79 -16.08 -27.60
C PRO A 479 8.32 -15.96 -27.77
N SER A 480 8.80 -15.38 -28.87
CA SER A 480 10.23 -15.15 -29.12
C SER A 480 10.74 -13.81 -28.57
N TRP A 481 9.87 -12.98 -27.98
CA TRP A 481 10.28 -11.69 -27.43
C TRP A 481 11.07 -11.88 -26.14
N GLY A 482 12.17 -11.13 -26.03
CA GLY A 482 12.90 -10.94 -24.78
C GLY A 482 12.50 -9.63 -24.09
N PRO A 483 13.19 -9.29 -22.98
CA PRO A 483 12.87 -8.11 -22.19
C PRO A 483 12.87 -6.80 -22.98
N ALA A 484 13.84 -6.63 -23.90
CA ALA A 484 13.94 -5.41 -24.71
C ALA A 484 12.75 -5.24 -25.67
N GLN A 485 12.29 -6.32 -26.33
CA GLN A 485 11.12 -6.25 -27.20
C GLN A 485 9.85 -5.98 -26.40
N LEU A 486 9.69 -6.62 -25.22
CA LEU A 486 8.55 -6.36 -24.35
C LEU A 486 8.51 -4.91 -23.88
N ARG A 487 9.63 -4.36 -23.38
CA ARG A 487 9.71 -2.94 -22.99
C ARG A 487 9.33 -2.02 -24.14
N SER A 488 9.94 -2.23 -25.31
CA SER A 488 9.65 -1.41 -26.49
C SER A 488 8.17 -1.48 -26.84
N TRP A 489 7.57 -2.68 -26.84
CA TRP A 489 6.17 -2.83 -27.17
C TRP A 489 5.26 -2.14 -26.15
N LEU A 490 5.47 -2.38 -24.86
CA LEU A 490 4.69 -1.78 -23.77
C LEU A 490 4.72 -0.25 -23.83
N THR A 491 5.89 0.34 -24.03
CA THR A 491 6.03 1.80 -24.19
C THR A 491 5.30 2.32 -25.43
N THR A 492 5.40 1.62 -26.58
CA THR A 492 4.71 2.06 -27.80
C THR A 492 3.21 1.82 -27.80
N ALA A 493 2.74 0.86 -27.01
CA ALA A 493 1.33 0.53 -26.84
C ALA A 493 0.64 1.41 -25.79
N ALA A 494 1.42 2.14 -24.98
CA ALA A 494 0.88 3.08 -24.02
C ALA A 494 0.09 4.20 -24.72
N VAL A 495 -1.02 4.59 -24.08
CA VAL A 495 -1.81 5.73 -24.54
C VAL A 495 -1.19 7.00 -23.96
N ASP A 496 -0.85 7.95 -24.82
CA ASP A 496 -0.47 9.29 -24.38
C ASP A 496 -1.73 10.02 -23.90
N LEU A 497 -1.82 10.23 -22.58
CA LEU A 497 -2.98 10.85 -21.91
C LEU A 497 -2.76 12.36 -21.63
N GLY A 498 -1.64 12.95 -22.06
CA GLY A 498 -1.29 14.32 -21.72
C GLY A 498 -0.41 15.04 -22.74
N PHE A 499 0.24 16.12 -22.30
CA PHE A 499 1.34 16.69 -23.07
C PHE A 499 2.55 15.76 -22.95
N PRO A 500 3.37 15.58 -24.01
CA PRO A 500 4.58 14.77 -23.94
C PRO A 500 5.44 15.16 -22.73
N GLY A 501 5.96 14.15 -22.02
CA GLY A 501 7.01 14.37 -21.03
C GLY A 501 8.25 15.05 -21.65
N PRO A 502 9.14 15.61 -20.82
CA PRO A 502 10.32 16.35 -21.28
C PRO A 502 11.25 15.53 -22.20
#